data_AF-A0ABD5WH67-F1
#
_entry.id   AF-A0ABD5WH67-F1
#
_cell.length_a   1.000
_cell.length_b   1.000
_cell.length_c   1.000
_cell.angle_alpha   90.00
_cell.angle_beta   90.00
_cell.angle_gamma   90.00
#
_symmetry.space_group_name_H-M   'P 1'
#
loop_
_entity.id
_entity.type
_entity.pdbx_description
1 polymer ?
#
loop_
_entity_poly.entity_id
_entity_poly.type
_entity_poly.pdbx_seq_one_letter_code
_entity_poly.pdbx_strand_id
1 'polypeptide(L)'
;MSDDGRSPDDPLSRFLHADSGALLFVREVLSSALAVAFVGLLLFAVAGVWPPMVAVESGSMEPHMERGDLVFITEPDRFAPAFAHEGTGIVTYETGVEEGYSTFGTAGSVVVYRPPGEGGPPIIHRARLHVEQGENWVERANPDYLPSQSCDSLPSCPAPYDGFITKGDANAQYDQVSGIAPVVKGEWVRGVARVRVPYLGYVRLVFSEAILAQSGTHGVAAASADTANATLASAGSGGTGGSVATAGAPANASVSR
;
A
#
# COMPACT_ATOMS: atom_id res chain seq x y z
N MET A 1 3.77 -15.44 -55.24
CA MET A 1 4.53 -14.27 -54.75
C MET A 1 3.50 -13.26 -54.31
N SER A 2 3.27 -13.18 -53.00
CA SER A 2 2.31 -12.24 -52.42
C SER A 2 3.00 -10.90 -52.24
N ASP A 3 2.38 -9.89 -52.83
CA ASP A 3 2.75 -8.48 -52.78
C ASP A 3 2.27 -7.90 -51.45
N ASP A 4 3.18 -7.81 -50.47
CA ASP A 4 2.88 -7.21 -49.16
C ASP A 4 2.90 -5.68 -49.33
N GLY A 5 1.73 -5.11 -49.67
CA GLY A 5 1.50 -3.70 -50.02
C GLY A 5 1.83 -2.64 -48.96
N ARG A 6 3.06 -2.65 -48.44
CA ARG A 6 3.60 -1.61 -47.56
C ARG A 6 4.30 -0.56 -48.42
N SER A 7 3.59 0.53 -48.70
CA SER A 7 4.14 1.66 -49.44
C SER A 7 5.40 2.19 -48.76
N PRO A 8 6.53 2.40 -49.47
CA PRO A 8 7.79 2.89 -48.89
C PRO A 8 7.72 4.30 -48.28
N ASP A 9 6.58 4.99 -48.41
CA ASP A 9 6.32 6.33 -47.88
C ASP A 9 5.53 6.37 -46.56
N ASP A 10 5.28 5.23 -45.91
CA ASP A 10 4.56 5.15 -44.62
C ASP A 10 5.24 6.04 -43.55
N PRO A 11 4.55 7.04 -42.97
CA PRO A 11 5.11 7.90 -41.93
C PRO A 11 5.57 7.11 -40.70
N LEU A 12 4.95 5.95 -40.40
CA LEU A 12 5.41 5.06 -39.33
C LEU A 12 6.75 4.42 -39.69
N SER A 13 6.92 3.94 -40.92
CA SER A 13 8.20 3.38 -41.39
C SER A 13 9.33 4.41 -41.32
N ARG A 14 9.08 5.65 -41.76
CA ARG A 14 10.04 6.77 -41.67
C ARG A 14 10.42 7.13 -40.24
N PHE A 15 9.46 7.12 -39.31
CA PHE A 15 9.74 7.38 -37.90
C PHE A 15 10.54 6.23 -37.27
N LEU A 16 10.19 4.97 -37.57
CA LEU A 16 10.87 3.79 -37.03
C LEU A 16 12.34 3.69 -37.50
N HIS A 17 12.63 4.08 -38.74
CA HIS A 17 13.96 3.99 -39.36
C HIS A 17 14.68 5.35 -39.44
N ALA A 18 14.28 6.35 -38.65
CA ALA A 18 14.97 7.64 -38.64
C ALA A 18 16.39 7.48 -38.05
N ASP A 19 17.42 7.76 -38.85
CA ASP A 19 18.83 7.59 -38.46
C ASP A 19 19.51 8.90 -37.99
N SER A 20 18.80 10.04 -38.04
CA SER A 20 19.32 11.33 -37.54
C SER A 20 18.21 12.36 -37.26
N GLY A 21 18.54 13.39 -36.46
CA GLY A 21 17.67 14.55 -36.22
C GLY A 21 16.63 14.38 -35.10
N ALA A 22 15.64 15.28 -35.04
CA ALA A 22 14.64 15.32 -33.98
C ALA A 22 13.75 14.06 -33.92
N LEU A 23 13.50 13.41 -35.07
CA LEU A 23 12.70 12.17 -35.13
C LEU A 23 13.41 11.00 -34.45
N LEU A 24 14.74 10.88 -34.61
CA LEU A 24 15.55 9.90 -33.88
C LEU A 24 15.44 10.14 -32.38
N PHE A 25 15.64 11.39 -31.93
CA PHE A 25 15.53 11.74 -30.51
C PHE A 25 14.16 11.39 -29.93
N VAL A 26 13.07 11.74 -30.63
CA VAL A 26 11.71 11.40 -30.20
C VAL A 26 11.50 9.89 -30.17
N ARG A 27 12.01 9.14 -31.15
CA ARG A 27 11.96 7.67 -31.17
C ARG A 27 12.66 7.07 -29.95
N GLU A 28 13.88 7.52 -29.64
CA GLU A 28 14.65 7.00 -28.50
C GLU A 28 14.01 7.34 -27.15
N VAL A 29 13.46 8.55 -27.01
CA VAL A 29 12.70 8.93 -25.81
C VAL A 29 11.43 8.08 -25.69
N LEU A 30 10.70 7.90 -26.79
CA LEU A 30 9.47 7.11 -26.79
C LEU A 30 9.74 5.63 -26.56
N SER A 31 10.77 5.05 -27.18
CA SER A 31 11.15 3.64 -26.98
C SER A 31 11.56 3.39 -25.54
N SER A 32 12.34 4.30 -24.93
CA SER A 32 12.72 4.24 -23.53
C SER A 32 11.49 4.36 -22.61
N ALA A 33 10.61 5.32 -22.87
CA ALA A 33 9.38 5.49 -22.11
C ALA A 33 8.45 4.26 -22.21
N LEU A 34 8.31 3.69 -23.41
CA LEU A 34 7.52 2.47 -23.65
C LEU A 34 8.15 1.25 -22.98
N ALA A 35 9.49 1.13 -22.99
CA ALA A 35 10.17 0.06 -22.29
C ALA A 35 9.92 0.12 -20.77
N VAL A 36 10.03 1.32 -20.17
CA VAL A 36 9.72 1.52 -18.74
C VAL A 36 8.25 1.24 -18.44
N ALA A 37 7.33 1.75 -19.27
CA ALA A 37 5.91 1.51 -19.12
C ALA A 37 5.58 0.01 -19.24
N PHE A 38 6.23 -0.71 -20.18
CA PHE A 38 6.08 -2.14 -20.34
C PHE A 38 6.53 -2.91 -19.09
N VAL A 39 7.69 -2.58 -18.53
CA VAL A 39 8.17 -3.18 -17.27
C VAL A 39 7.21 -2.88 -16.12
N GLY A 40 6.75 -1.63 -15.99
CA GLY A 40 5.79 -1.22 -14.96
C GLY A 40 4.45 -1.98 -15.08
N LEU A 41 3.92 -2.08 -16.29
CA LEU A 41 2.70 -2.84 -16.58
C LEU A 41 2.87 -4.33 -16.33
N LEU A 42 4.02 -4.92 -16.68
CA LEU A 42 4.33 -6.31 -16.39
C LEU A 42 4.35 -6.56 -14.87
N LEU A 43 5.03 -5.70 -14.11
CA LEU A 43 5.08 -5.80 -12.65
C LEU A 43 3.70 -5.64 -12.03
N PHE A 44 2.92 -4.65 -12.46
CA PHE A 44 1.55 -4.45 -11.99
C PHE A 44 0.66 -5.64 -12.36
N ALA A 45 0.76 -6.15 -13.59
CA ALA A 45 -0.02 -7.30 -14.03
C ALA A 45 0.28 -8.55 -13.21
N VAL A 46 1.52 -8.74 -12.73
CA VAL A 46 1.89 -9.85 -11.85
C VAL A 46 1.46 -9.61 -10.40
N ALA A 47 1.75 -8.43 -9.86
CA ALA A 47 1.58 -8.10 -8.45
C ALA A 47 0.15 -7.71 -8.07
N GLY A 48 -0.59 -7.03 -8.95
CA GLY A 48 -1.90 -6.41 -8.66
C GLY A 48 -1.83 -5.11 -7.87
N VAL A 49 -0.64 -4.73 -7.38
CA VAL A 49 -0.43 -3.55 -6.53
C VAL A 49 0.73 -2.70 -7.05
N TRP A 50 0.61 -1.38 -6.89
CA TRP A 50 1.67 -0.43 -7.20
C TRP A 50 1.95 0.50 -6.00
N PRO A 51 3.21 0.65 -5.57
CA PRO A 51 4.41 -0.05 -6.03
C PRO A 51 4.42 -1.53 -5.57
N PRO A 52 4.94 -2.47 -6.37
CA PRO A 52 4.95 -3.90 -6.05
C PRO A 52 6.05 -4.30 -5.05
N MET A 53 6.87 -3.34 -4.62
CA MET A 53 8.03 -3.57 -3.75
C MET A 53 8.11 -2.50 -2.67
N VAL A 54 8.42 -2.93 -1.44
CA VAL A 54 8.60 -2.07 -0.27
C VAL A 54 9.94 -2.37 0.40
N ALA A 55 10.59 -1.34 0.95
CA ALA A 55 11.83 -1.51 1.71
C ALA A 55 11.50 -1.63 3.20
N VAL A 56 12.25 -2.46 3.90
CA VAL A 56 12.07 -2.70 5.33
C VAL A 56 12.87 -1.67 6.12
N GLU A 57 12.16 -0.86 6.91
CA GLU A 57 12.75 0.27 7.64
C GLU A 57 13.01 -0.04 9.12
N SER A 58 12.35 -1.06 9.69
CA SER A 58 12.45 -1.44 11.10
C SER A 58 12.77 -2.92 11.29
N GLY A 59 13.29 -3.26 12.47
CA GLY A 59 13.57 -4.65 12.86
C GLY A 59 12.38 -5.38 13.49
N SER A 60 11.14 -4.89 13.33
CA SER A 60 9.97 -5.51 13.98
C SER A 60 9.65 -6.92 13.44
N MET A 61 10.20 -7.28 12.29
CA MET A 61 10.04 -8.57 11.64
C MET A 61 11.28 -9.47 11.72
N GLU A 62 12.28 -9.11 12.53
CA GLU A 62 13.45 -9.96 12.76
C GLU A 62 13.07 -11.26 13.51
N PRO A 63 13.77 -12.38 13.26
CA PRO A 63 14.86 -12.57 12.29
C PRO A 63 14.38 -12.89 10.86
N HIS A 64 13.08 -12.91 10.61
CA HIS A 64 12.52 -13.37 9.33
C HIS A 64 12.66 -12.35 8.19
N MET A 65 12.77 -11.08 8.56
CA MET A 65 12.94 -9.97 7.63
C MET A 65 13.76 -8.87 8.32
N GLU A 66 14.85 -8.47 7.69
CA GLU A 66 15.83 -7.55 8.28
C GLU A 66 15.68 -6.15 7.68
N ARG A 67 16.12 -5.13 8.44
CA ARG A 67 16.20 -3.76 7.92
C ARG A 67 17.06 -3.74 6.65
N GLY A 68 16.57 -3.06 5.62
CA GLY A 68 17.24 -2.97 4.33
C GLY A 68 16.90 -4.09 3.35
N ASP A 69 16.04 -5.05 3.72
CA ASP A 69 15.45 -5.99 2.78
C ASP A 69 14.49 -5.26 1.82
N LEU A 70 14.47 -5.69 0.56
CA LEU A 70 13.42 -5.34 -0.40
C LEU A 70 12.40 -6.46 -0.47
N VAL A 71 11.14 -6.14 -0.23
CA VAL A 71 10.05 -7.13 -0.17
C VAL A 71 9.12 -6.92 -1.36
N PHE A 72 8.93 -7.98 -2.13
CA PHE A 72 7.92 -8.05 -3.17
C PHE A 72 6.56 -8.40 -2.55
N ILE A 73 5.57 -7.58 -2.85
CA ILE A 73 4.20 -7.71 -2.35
C ILE A 73 3.23 -7.92 -3.50
N THR A 74 2.14 -8.61 -3.23
CA THR A 74 1.02 -8.76 -4.17
C THR A 74 -0.27 -8.27 -3.54
N GLU A 75 -1.28 -8.04 -4.36
CA GLU A 75 -2.66 -7.92 -3.90
C GLU A 75 -3.04 -9.14 -3.05
N PRO A 76 -3.88 -8.99 -2.00
CA PRO A 76 -4.11 -10.06 -1.04
C PRO A 76 -4.62 -11.37 -1.67
N ASP A 77 -5.59 -11.31 -2.58
CA ASP A 77 -6.16 -12.49 -3.26
C ASP A 77 -5.22 -13.13 -4.28
N ARG A 78 -4.17 -12.42 -4.70
CA ARG A 78 -3.26 -12.87 -5.75
C ARG A 78 -2.40 -14.02 -5.25
N PHE A 79 -2.52 -15.22 -5.82
CA PHE A 79 -1.81 -16.41 -5.31
C PHE A 79 -2.14 -16.75 -3.85
N ALA A 80 -3.33 -16.38 -3.37
CA ALA A 80 -3.80 -16.85 -2.07
C ALA A 80 -4.19 -18.33 -2.16
N PRO A 81 -3.87 -19.15 -1.13
CA PRO A 81 -4.39 -20.51 -1.05
C PRO A 81 -5.89 -20.51 -0.77
N ALA A 82 -6.58 -21.60 -1.12
CA ALA A 82 -8.04 -21.71 -0.96
C ALA A 82 -8.53 -21.66 0.49
N PHE A 83 -7.66 -21.98 1.46
CA PHE A 83 -7.93 -21.89 2.90
C PHE A 83 -7.59 -20.53 3.51
N ALA A 84 -7.19 -19.55 2.70
CA ALA A 84 -7.06 -18.18 3.18
C ALA A 84 -8.43 -17.66 3.64
N HIS A 85 -8.43 -16.73 4.60
CA HIS A 85 -9.67 -16.16 5.12
C HIS A 85 -10.49 -15.52 4.00
N GLU A 86 -11.78 -15.83 3.96
CA GLU A 86 -12.66 -15.57 2.83
C GLU A 86 -12.63 -14.10 2.39
N GLY A 87 -12.50 -13.87 1.09
CA GLY A 87 -12.50 -12.52 0.51
C GLY A 87 -11.32 -11.62 0.91
N THR A 88 -10.29 -12.16 1.56
CA THR A 88 -9.11 -11.38 1.96
C THR A 88 -7.79 -11.95 1.44
N GLY A 89 -7.73 -13.22 1.04
CA GLY A 89 -6.48 -13.86 0.62
C GLY A 89 -5.39 -13.95 1.70
N ILE A 90 -5.75 -13.68 2.96
CA ILE A 90 -4.82 -13.68 4.10
C ILE A 90 -4.95 -14.99 4.87
N VAL A 91 -3.81 -15.65 5.10
CA VAL A 91 -3.72 -16.81 5.99
C VAL A 91 -3.22 -16.33 7.35
N THR A 92 -3.97 -16.60 8.40
CA THR A 92 -3.56 -16.25 9.78
C THR A 92 -2.47 -17.22 10.25
N TYR A 93 -1.80 -16.90 11.35
CA TYR A 93 -0.84 -17.83 11.96
C TYR A 93 -1.54 -19.13 12.35
N GLU A 94 -2.70 -19.06 12.99
CA GLU A 94 -3.49 -20.21 13.43
C GLU A 94 -3.81 -21.15 12.27
N THR A 95 -4.47 -20.64 11.22
CA THR A 95 -4.76 -21.41 9.99
C THR A 95 -3.47 -21.89 9.31
N GLY A 96 -2.41 -21.08 9.34
CA GLY A 96 -1.12 -21.46 8.76
C GLY A 96 -0.45 -22.64 9.47
N VAL A 97 -0.63 -22.79 10.79
CA VAL A 97 -0.15 -23.96 11.53
C VAL A 97 -0.94 -25.21 11.13
N GLU A 98 -2.27 -25.08 11.03
CA GLU A 98 -3.16 -26.19 10.68
C GLU A 98 -2.93 -26.69 9.25
N GLU A 99 -2.79 -25.77 8.30
CA GLU A 99 -2.66 -26.07 6.86
C GLU A 99 -1.20 -26.22 6.40
N GLY A 100 -0.23 -26.04 7.29
CA GLY A 100 1.20 -26.07 6.96
C GLY A 100 1.67 -24.93 6.06
N TYR A 101 0.95 -23.80 6.04
CA TYR A 101 1.30 -22.62 5.27
C TYR A 101 2.23 -21.68 6.06
N SER A 102 3.41 -21.43 5.50
CA SER A 102 4.41 -20.53 6.09
C SER A 102 4.92 -19.50 5.09
N THR A 103 5.16 -18.29 5.60
CA THR A 103 5.87 -17.23 4.88
C THR A 103 7.03 -16.73 5.71
N PHE A 104 8.19 -16.57 5.06
CA PHE A 104 9.43 -16.13 5.71
C PHE A 104 9.86 -17.02 6.88
N GLY A 105 9.60 -18.33 6.79
CA GLY A 105 10.03 -19.33 7.78
C GLY A 105 9.10 -19.54 8.98
N THR A 106 7.99 -18.78 9.08
CA THR A 106 6.99 -18.92 10.14
C THR A 106 5.57 -19.01 9.55
N ALA A 107 4.65 -19.67 10.26
CA ALA A 107 3.27 -19.86 9.83
C ALA A 107 2.53 -18.53 9.57
N GLY A 108 1.56 -18.56 8.64
CA GLY A 108 0.71 -17.43 8.30
C GLY A 108 1.34 -16.41 7.34
N SER A 109 0.53 -15.48 6.86
CA SER A 109 0.90 -14.41 5.92
C SER A 109 1.50 -13.20 6.65
N VAL A 110 2.50 -12.59 6.02
CA VAL A 110 2.99 -11.25 6.37
C VAL A 110 2.26 -10.23 5.50
N VAL A 111 1.55 -9.31 6.13
CA VAL A 111 0.67 -8.33 5.48
C VAL A 111 1.25 -6.92 5.60
N VAL A 112 1.05 -6.13 4.55
CA VAL A 112 1.38 -4.70 4.50
C VAL A 112 0.08 -3.92 4.57
N TYR A 113 -0.09 -3.09 5.59
CA TYR A 113 -1.34 -2.36 5.80
C TYR A 113 -1.10 -0.92 6.25
N ARG A 114 -2.14 -0.09 6.12
CA ARG A 114 -2.14 1.29 6.60
C ARG A 114 -3.47 1.59 7.29
N PRO A 115 -3.50 1.71 8.63
CA PRO A 115 -4.69 2.16 9.35
C PRO A 115 -5.09 3.59 8.94
N PRO A 116 -6.39 3.91 8.89
CA PRO A 116 -6.85 5.26 8.58
C PRO A 116 -6.48 6.24 9.69
N GLY A 117 -6.09 7.46 9.32
CA GLY A 117 -5.74 8.52 10.27
C GLY A 117 -4.28 8.52 10.73
N GLU A 118 -3.48 7.52 10.33
CA GLU A 118 -2.03 7.52 10.56
C GLU A 118 -1.27 8.02 9.33
N GLY A 119 -0.53 9.11 9.49
CA GLY A 119 0.29 9.72 8.43
C GLY A 119 1.65 9.03 8.19
N GLY A 120 1.83 7.82 8.71
CA GLY A 120 3.10 7.09 8.71
C GLY A 120 3.34 6.18 7.47
N PRO A 121 4.55 5.61 7.37
CA PRO A 121 4.82 4.54 6.40
C PRO A 121 3.92 3.33 6.67
N PRO A 122 3.62 2.50 5.65
CA PRO A 122 2.88 1.25 5.85
C PRO A 122 3.55 0.35 6.89
N ILE A 123 2.73 -0.38 7.65
CA ILE A 123 3.19 -1.34 8.64
C ILE A 123 3.24 -2.73 7.96
N ILE A 124 4.30 -3.48 8.24
CA ILE A 124 4.51 -4.84 7.70
C ILE A 124 4.60 -5.80 8.87
N HIS A 125 3.54 -6.55 9.15
CA HIS A 125 3.49 -7.50 10.28
C HIS A 125 2.76 -8.77 9.91
N ARG A 126 2.88 -9.80 10.75
CA ARG A 126 2.25 -11.10 10.52
C ARG A 126 0.81 -11.10 11.00
N ALA A 127 -0.11 -11.60 10.17
CA ALA A 127 -1.48 -11.88 10.59
C ALA A 127 -1.47 -13.07 11.55
N ARG A 128 -1.96 -12.87 12.77
CA ARG A 128 -1.96 -13.89 13.83
C ARG A 128 -3.30 -14.58 13.94
N LEU A 129 -4.37 -13.79 14.02
CA LEU A 129 -5.75 -14.26 14.14
C LEU A 129 -6.66 -13.41 13.24
N HIS A 130 -7.74 -14.01 12.77
CA HIS A 130 -8.90 -13.28 12.27
C HIS A 130 -9.94 -13.26 13.39
N VAL A 131 -10.57 -12.11 13.59
CA VAL A 131 -11.54 -11.88 14.66
C VAL A 131 -12.82 -11.26 14.09
N GLU A 132 -13.96 -11.65 14.65
CA GLU A 132 -15.26 -11.10 14.31
C GLU A 132 -15.67 -9.98 15.28
N GLN A 133 -16.57 -9.10 14.86
CA GLN A 133 -17.11 -8.05 15.71
C GLN A 133 -17.71 -8.62 17.01
N GLY A 134 -17.26 -8.07 18.14
CA GLY A 134 -17.68 -8.48 19.47
C GLY A 134 -16.92 -9.70 20.01
N GLU A 135 -15.99 -10.27 19.26
CA GLU A 135 -15.23 -11.43 19.71
C GLU A 135 -14.26 -11.07 20.85
N ASN A 136 -14.26 -11.91 21.89
CA ASN A 136 -13.20 -11.94 22.90
C ASN A 136 -11.99 -12.69 22.34
N TRP A 137 -11.20 -12.00 21.52
CA TRP A 137 -10.05 -12.60 20.84
C TRP A 137 -8.89 -12.96 21.78
N VAL A 138 -8.92 -12.51 23.04
CA VAL A 138 -7.93 -12.87 24.07
C VAL A 138 -7.99 -14.36 24.42
N GLU A 139 -9.15 -14.99 24.29
CA GLU A 139 -9.32 -16.43 24.55
C GLU A 139 -8.52 -17.31 23.59
N ARG A 140 -8.25 -16.82 22.38
CA ARG A 140 -7.49 -17.50 21.33
C ARG A 140 -6.07 -16.96 21.15
N ALA A 141 -5.80 -15.78 21.68
CA ALA A 141 -4.48 -15.15 21.59
C ALA A 141 -3.43 -15.92 22.41
N ASN A 142 -2.18 -15.80 21.97
CA ASN A 142 -1.05 -16.33 22.73
C ASN A 142 -0.85 -15.46 23.98
N PRO A 143 -0.94 -16.03 25.20
CA PRO A 143 -0.81 -15.29 26.45
C PRO A 143 0.57 -14.63 26.63
N ASP A 144 1.62 -15.16 25.99
CA ASP A 144 2.97 -14.57 26.07
C ASP A 144 3.06 -13.19 25.40
N TYR A 145 2.10 -12.85 24.53
CA TYR A 145 2.05 -11.57 23.81
C TYR A 145 1.02 -10.61 24.39
N LEU A 146 0.46 -10.93 25.56
CA LEU A 146 -0.57 -10.15 26.24
C LEU A 146 -0.09 -9.68 27.62
N PRO A 147 -0.38 -8.43 28.01
CA PRO A 147 -0.11 -7.95 29.37
C PRO A 147 -1.14 -8.46 30.38
N SER A 148 -2.30 -8.95 29.90
CA SER A 148 -3.43 -9.41 30.70
C SER A 148 -4.25 -10.42 29.88
N GLN A 149 -4.87 -11.37 30.57
CA GLN A 149 -5.79 -12.35 29.97
C GLN A 149 -7.26 -11.89 30.03
N SER A 150 -7.52 -10.65 30.47
CA SER A 150 -8.86 -10.07 30.51
C SER A 150 -9.08 -9.14 29.32
N CYS A 151 -10.09 -9.43 28.51
CA CYS A 151 -10.50 -8.63 27.36
C CYS A 151 -10.80 -7.18 27.74
N ASP A 152 -11.52 -6.97 28.83
CA ASP A 152 -11.93 -5.64 29.30
C ASP A 152 -10.75 -4.71 29.64
N SER A 153 -9.56 -5.28 29.83
CA SER A 153 -8.34 -4.53 30.14
C SER A 153 -7.49 -4.20 28.92
N LEU A 154 -7.86 -4.69 27.73
CA LEU A 154 -7.09 -4.49 26.51
C LEU A 154 -7.80 -3.53 25.54
N PRO A 155 -7.04 -2.67 24.85
CA PRO A 155 -7.59 -1.89 23.75
C PRO A 155 -8.08 -2.81 22.63
N SER A 156 -9.18 -2.41 21.98
CA SER A 156 -9.80 -3.17 20.88
C SER A 156 -10.24 -4.60 21.27
N CYS A 157 -10.56 -4.85 22.54
CA CYS A 157 -11.21 -6.07 23.01
C CYS A 157 -12.46 -5.69 23.85
N PRO A 158 -13.65 -6.25 23.56
CA PRO A 158 -13.97 -7.12 22.42
C PRO A 158 -13.67 -6.44 21.07
N ALA A 159 -13.48 -7.25 20.03
CA ALA A 159 -13.10 -6.72 18.72
C ALA A 159 -14.18 -5.72 18.22
N PRO A 160 -13.83 -4.47 17.88
CA PRO A 160 -14.82 -3.46 17.50
C PRO A 160 -15.49 -3.73 16.15
N TYR A 161 -14.85 -4.52 15.29
CA TYR A 161 -15.28 -4.92 13.95
C TYR A 161 -14.43 -6.10 13.46
N ASP A 162 -14.84 -6.71 12.35
CA ASP A 162 -14.13 -7.82 11.73
C ASP A 162 -12.75 -7.40 11.20
N GLY A 163 -11.75 -8.25 11.40
CA GLY A 163 -10.43 -8.02 10.86
C GLY A 163 -9.36 -8.91 11.49
N PHE A 164 -8.12 -8.42 11.45
CA PHE A 164 -6.95 -9.20 11.81
C PHE A 164 -6.25 -8.64 13.04
N ILE A 165 -5.89 -9.54 13.95
CA ILE A 165 -4.91 -9.28 15.00
C ILE A 165 -3.53 -9.55 14.40
N THR A 166 -2.65 -8.55 14.49
CA THR A 166 -1.34 -8.56 13.83
C THR A 166 -0.23 -8.41 14.86
N LYS A 167 0.96 -8.88 14.48
CA LYS A 167 2.15 -8.75 15.32
C LYS A 167 3.41 -8.79 14.48
N GLY A 168 4.34 -7.87 14.76
CA GLY A 168 5.72 -7.99 14.27
C GLY A 168 6.41 -9.20 14.90
N ASP A 169 7.12 -10.00 14.11
CA ASP A 169 7.74 -11.24 14.57
C ASP A 169 8.68 -11.02 15.78
N ALA A 170 9.41 -9.90 15.81
CA ALA A 170 10.29 -9.49 16.90
C ALA A 170 9.60 -8.71 18.03
N ASN A 171 8.34 -8.28 17.85
CA ASN A 171 7.66 -7.45 18.85
C ASN A 171 7.35 -8.27 20.13
N ALA A 172 7.25 -7.63 21.30
CA ALA A 172 6.88 -8.35 22.52
C ALA A 172 5.38 -8.67 22.58
N GLN A 173 4.55 -7.82 22.01
CA GLN A 173 3.09 -7.87 22.12
C GLN A 173 2.41 -7.75 20.74
N TYR A 174 1.11 -8.00 20.70
CA TYR A 174 0.29 -7.72 19.51
C TYR A 174 0.21 -6.21 19.21
N ASP A 175 0.02 -5.87 17.95
CA ASP A 175 -0.02 -4.49 17.49
C ASP A 175 -1.19 -3.72 18.13
N GLN A 176 -2.30 -4.42 18.38
CA GLN A 176 -3.49 -3.92 19.07
C GLN A 176 -3.20 -3.53 20.51
N VAL A 177 -2.34 -4.27 21.19
CA VAL A 177 -1.96 -4.02 22.59
C VAL A 177 -0.96 -2.88 22.68
N SER A 178 0.05 -2.86 21.81
CA SER A 178 1.11 -1.84 21.82
C SER A 178 0.68 -0.50 21.23
N GLY A 179 -0.56 -0.38 20.73
CA GLY A 179 -1.06 0.84 20.10
C GLY A 179 -0.42 1.12 18.73
N ILE A 180 0.15 0.10 18.07
CA ILE A 180 0.71 0.20 16.72
C ILE A 180 -0.40 0.25 15.68
N ALA A 181 -1.48 -0.51 15.90
CA ALA A 181 -2.64 -0.51 15.04
C ALA A 181 -3.86 -1.03 15.82
N PRO A 182 -5.08 -0.54 15.57
CA PRO A 182 -6.28 -1.23 16.03
C PRO A 182 -6.45 -2.56 15.28
N VAL A 183 -7.57 -3.28 15.48
CA VAL A 183 -7.89 -4.46 14.66
C VAL A 183 -7.75 -4.08 13.17
N VAL A 184 -6.99 -4.85 12.41
CA VAL A 184 -6.65 -4.48 11.03
C VAL A 184 -7.73 -4.98 10.10
N LYS A 185 -8.57 -4.08 9.57
CA LYS A 185 -9.57 -4.48 8.58
C LYS A 185 -8.90 -5.04 7.32
N GLY A 186 -9.53 -6.02 6.68
CA GLY A 186 -9.06 -6.55 5.39
C GLY A 186 -8.87 -5.46 4.33
N GLU A 187 -9.76 -4.47 4.29
CA GLU A 187 -9.70 -3.33 3.34
C GLU A 187 -8.49 -2.39 3.56
N TRP A 188 -7.83 -2.44 4.72
CA TRP A 188 -6.63 -1.65 5.00
C TRP A 188 -5.34 -2.33 4.54
N VAL A 189 -5.43 -3.63 4.22
CA VAL A 189 -4.31 -4.42 3.74
C VAL A 189 -4.05 -4.03 2.29
N ARG A 190 -2.88 -3.45 2.06
CA ARG A 190 -2.43 -2.99 0.74
C ARG A 190 -1.68 -4.08 -0.02
N GLY A 191 -1.24 -5.13 0.66
CA GLY A 191 -0.68 -6.31 0.00
C GLY A 191 -0.17 -7.36 0.98
N VAL A 192 0.19 -8.51 0.42
CA VAL A 192 0.79 -9.65 1.13
C VAL A 192 2.23 -9.81 0.66
N ALA A 193 3.17 -9.85 1.59
CA ALA A 193 4.58 -10.07 1.31
C ALA A 193 4.81 -11.51 0.85
N ARG A 194 5.51 -11.67 -0.29
CA ARG A 194 5.75 -12.98 -0.92
C ARG A 194 7.21 -13.39 -0.95
N VAL A 195 8.08 -12.44 -1.28
CA VAL A 195 9.51 -12.69 -1.48
C VAL A 195 10.31 -11.54 -0.88
N ARG A 196 11.44 -11.86 -0.24
CA ARG A 196 12.41 -10.86 0.19
C ARG A 196 13.71 -11.01 -0.59
N VAL A 197 14.34 -9.89 -0.90
CA VAL A 197 15.68 -9.81 -1.47
C VAL A 197 16.55 -9.06 -0.46
N PRO A 198 17.50 -9.75 0.21
CA PRO A 198 18.33 -9.13 1.22
C PRO A 198 19.13 -7.94 0.69
N TYR A 199 19.30 -6.92 1.54
CA TYR A 199 20.11 -5.71 1.29
C TYR A 199 19.66 -4.80 0.13
N LEU A 200 18.78 -5.24 -0.76
CA LEU A 200 18.38 -4.46 -1.94
C LEU A 200 17.51 -3.24 -1.58
N GLY A 201 16.87 -3.24 -0.41
CA GLY A 201 16.11 -2.11 0.11
C GLY A 201 16.99 -0.90 0.41
N TYR A 202 18.27 -1.09 0.75
CA TYR A 202 19.20 0.02 0.98
C TYR A 202 19.38 0.91 -0.24
N VAL A 203 19.28 0.35 -1.46
CA VAL A 203 19.32 1.14 -2.70
C VAL A 203 18.21 2.19 -2.66
N ARG A 204 16.97 1.78 -2.36
CA ARG A 204 15.83 2.68 -2.25
C ARG A 204 15.98 3.68 -1.10
N LEU A 205 16.47 3.25 0.05
CA LEU A 205 16.66 4.12 1.22
C LEU A 205 17.68 5.24 0.93
N VAL A 206 18.84 4.89 0.37
CA VAL A 206 19.89 5.84 -0.01
C VAL A 206 19.41 6.81 -1.10
N PHE A 207 18.70 6.33 -2.12
CA PHE A 207 18.16 7.22 -3.15
C PHE A 207 17.10 8.19 -2.61
N SER A 208 16.26 7.74 -1.67
CA SER A 208 15.25 8.60 -1.04
C SER A 208 15.92 9.71 -0.20
N GLU A 209 16.93 9.36 0.59
CA GLU A 209 17.73 10.33 1.35
C GLU A 209 18.48 11.30 0.43
N ALA A 210 19.09 10.82 -0.65
CA ALA A 210 19.83 11.64 -1.60
C ALA A 210 18.93 12.59 -2.39
N ILE A 211 17.71 12.19 -2.76
CA ILE A 211 16.73 13.07 -3.41
C ILE A 211 16.22 14.12 -2.43
N LEU A 212 15.95 13.76 -1.17
CA LEU A 212 15.56 14.73 -0.14
C LEU A 212 16.68 15.74 0.14
N ALA A 213 17.94 15.29 0.19
CA ALA A 213 19.10 16.17 0.35
C ALA A 213 19.31 17.13 -0.83
N GLN A 214 19.04 16.68 -2.06
CA GLN A 214 19.13 17.51 -3.26
C GLN A 214 17.92 18.44 -3.45
N SER A 215 16.73 18.04 -2.99
CA SER A 215 15.51 18.87 -3.01
C SER A 215 15.62 20.09 -2.07
N GLY A 216 16.48 20.01 -1.04
CA GLY A 216 16.83 21.15 -0.20
C GLY A 216 17.77 22.17 -0.87
N THR A 217 18.37 21.84 -2.01
CA THR A 217 19.35 22.70 -2.71
C THR A 217 18.93 23.09 -4.13
N HIS A 218 18.10 22.31 -4.82
CA HIS A 218 17.50 22.69 -6.10
C HIS A 218 16.04 22.23 -6.16
N GLY A 219 15.11 23.20 -6.14
CA GLY A 219 13.68 22.93 -6.35
C GLY A 219 13.43 22.42 -7.77
N VAL A 220 13.27 21.10 -7.90
CA VAL A 220 12.70 20.46 -9.08
C VAL A 220 11.40 19.77 -8.66
N ALA A 221 10.29 20.21 -9.25
CA ALA A 221 8.97 19.63 -9.04
C ALA A 221 8.96 18.19 -9.57
N ALA A 222 8.93 17.21 -8.66
CA ALA A 222 8.55 15.86 -9.00
C ALA A 222 7.04 15.86 -9.31
N ALA A 223 6.67 15.47 -10.52
CA ALA A 223 5.27 15.22 -10.88
C ALA A 223 4.76 14.03 -10.05
N SER A 224 3.96 14.32 -9.03
CA SER A 224 3.12 13.35 -8.35
C SER A 224 2.03 12.89 -9.33
N ALA A 225 2.12 11.64 -9.76
CA ALA A 225 1.03 10.96 -10.44
C ALA A 225 -0.04 10.57 -9.40
N ASP A 226 -0.80 11.56 -8.94
CA ASP A 226 -2.03 11.36 -8.20
C ASP A 226 -3.19 11.54 -9.19
N THR A 227 -3.73 10.41 -9.68
CA THR A 227 -4.82 10.41 -10.66
C THR A 227 -6.13 10.56 -9.89
N ALA A 228 -6.56 11.80 -9.65
CA ALA A 228 -7.90 12.08 -9.16
C ALA A 228 -8.89 12.11 -10.32
N ASN A 229 -9.88 11.22 -10.22
CA ASN A 229 -11.02 11.02 -11.10
C ASN A 229 -11.80 12.34 -11.30
N ALA A 230 -11.85 12.86 -12.53
CA ALA A 230 -12.71 13.98 -12.89
C ALA A 230 -13.82 13.49 -13.85
N THR A 231 -14.97 13.18 -13.28
CA THR A 231 -16.21 12.92 -14.02
C THR A 231 -16.73 14.24 -14.58
N LEU A 232 -16.88 14.30 -15.91
CA LEU A 232 -17.59 15.35 -16.64
C LEU A 232 -19.05 15.47 -16.17
N ALA A 233 -19.50 16.69 -15.88
CA ALA A 233 -20.89 17.09 -16.10
C ALA A 233 -20.94 18.55 -16.59
N SER A 234 -21.61 18.72 -17.72
CA SER A 234 -21.67 19.90 -18.57
C SER A 234 -22.60 21.01 -18.08
N ALA A 235 -22.21 22.23 -18.44
CA ALA A 235 -22.96 23.47 -18.65
C ALA A 235 -24.51 23.44 -18.58
N GLY A 236 -25.05 24.45 -17.89
CA GLY A 236 -26.45 24.88 -17.98
C GLY A 236 -26.62 26.32 -17.50
N SER A 237 -27.07 27.18 -18.40
CA SER A 237 -27.29 28.63 -18.35
C SER A 237 -28.47 29.12 -17.50
N GLY A 238 -28.45 30.42 -17.14
CA GLY A 238 -29.58 31.21 -16.62
C GLY A 238 -29.48 31.42 -15.11
N GLY A 239 -29.61 32.61 -14.50
CA GLY A 239 -30.38 33.80 -14.84
C GLY A 239 -31.00 34.32 -13.54
N THR A 240 -30.94 35.64 -13.34
CA THR A 240 -31.77 36.47 -12.43
C THR A 240 -31.68 36.33 -10.90
N GLY A 241 -31.29 37.44 -10.27
CA GLY A 241 -32.16 38.12 -9.29
C GLY A 241 -31.86 37.89 -7.81
N GLY A 242 -31.81 38.98 -7.04
CA GLY A 242 -32.12 38.94 -5.60
C GLY A 242 -31.10 39.59 -4.69
N SER A 243 -31.29 40.89 -4.46
CA SER A 243 -30.77 41.65 -3.31
C SER A 243 -31.11 40.97 -1.98
N VAL A 244 -30.26 41.10 -0.96
CA VAL A 244 -30.57 41.70 0.36
C VAL A 244 -29.29 41.74 1.20
N ALA A 245 -28.94 42.94 1.63
CA ALA A 245 -27.99 43.23 2.69
C ALA A 245 -28.61 42.91 4.06
N THR A 246 -27.81 42.51 5.05
CA THR A 246 -27.70 43.25 6.33
C THR A 246 -26.57 42.68 7.21
N ALA A 247 -25.84 43.61 7.81
CA ALA A 247 -24.87 43.43 8.87
C ALA A 247 -25.55 43.09 10.21
N GLY A 248 -24.78 42.51 11.14
CA GLY A 248 -25.17 42.44 12.54
C GLY A 248 -24.36 41.45 13.39
N ALA A 249 -23.20 41.87 13.87
CA ALA A 249 -22.69 41.49 15.21
C ALA A 249 -23.03 42.66 16.17
N PRO A 250 -22.80 42.62 17.51
CA PRO A 250 -22.14 41.59 18.34
C PRO A 250 -22.78 41.36 19.75
N ALA A 251 -22.05 40.62 20.60
CA ALA A 251 -22.05 40.60 22.09
C ALA A 251 -23.20 39.80 22.77
N ASN A 252 -23.07 39.19 23.97
CA ASN A 252 -22.13 39.32 25.08
C ASN A 252 -22.33 38.13 26.09
N ALA A 253 -21.38 37.94 27.01
CA ALA A 253 -21.54 37.53 28.42
C ALA A 253 -22.14 36.12 28.73
N SER A 254 -21.43 35.15 29.32
CA SER A 254 -20.76 35.02 30.64
C SER A 254 -21.55 34.14 31.64
N VAL A 255 -20.77 33.48 32.52
CA VAL A 255 -21.10 32.88 33.84
C VAL A 255 -21.42 31.37 33.91
N SER A 256 -20.39 30.66 34.37
CA SER A 256 -20.31 29.69 35.48
C SER A 256 -21.55 28.91 35.94
N ARG A 257 -21.40 27.59 36.01
CA ARG A 257 -21.30 26.82 37.27
C ARG A 257 -20.45 25.57 37.06
#